data_AF-A0A925B718-F1
#
_entry.id   AF-A0A925B718-F1
#
_cell.length_a   1.000
_cell.length_b   1.000
_cell.length_c   1.000
_cell.angle_alpha   90.00
_cell.angle_beta   90.00
_cell.angle_gamma   90.00
#
_symmetry.space_group_name_H-M   'P 1'
#
loop_
_entity.id
_entity.type
_entity.pdbx_description
1 polymer ?
#
loop_
_entity_poly.entity_id
_entity_poly.type
_entity_poly.pdbx_seq_one_letter_code
_entity_poly.pdbx_strand_id
1 'polypeptide(L)' 'ESATTNLRVNLFDPDVVATRMRADAMPGEDPTTLAKPADVAPSLADLCEPGEMRQGQRVVYSAGRA' A
#
# COMPACT_ATOMS: atom_id res chain seq x y z
N GLU A 1 -14.10 -8.79 -17.23
CA GLU A 1 -14.56 -9.40 -15.96
C GLU A 1 -13.44 -10.27 -15.40
N SER A 2 -13.17 -10.24 -14.08
CA SER A 2 -12.10 -11.02 -13.42
C SER A 2 -12.58 -11.93 -12.28
N ALA A 3 -13.88 -11.95 -11.97
CA ALA A 3 -14.41 -12.67 -10.81
C ALA A 3 -14.26 -14.20 -10.91
N THR A 4 -14.29 -14.74 -12.12
CA THR A 4 -14.27 -16.17 -12.43
C THR A 4 -12.93 -16.67 -12.96
N THR A 5 -11.95 -15.78 -13.12
CA THR A 5 -10.61 -16.13 -13.64
C THR A 5 -9.61 -16.26 -12.50
N ASN A 6 -8.40 -16.75 -12.83
CA ASN A 6 -7.29 -16.80 -11.88
C ASN A 6 -6.66 -15.42 -11.62
N LEU A 7 -7.12 -14.36 -12.28
CA LEU A 7 -6.59 -13.01 -12.09
C LEU A 7 -7.07 -12.42 -10.77
N ARG A 8 -6.12 -12.00 -9.92
CA ARG A 8 -6.38 -11.25 -8.69
C ARG A 8 -6.22 -9.76 -8.94
N VAL A 9 -7.20 -8.98 -8.50
CA VAL A 9 -7.28 -7.54 -8.64
C VAL A 9 -7.65 -6.96 -7.27
N ASN A 10 -6.74 -6.21 -6.69
CA ASN A 10 -6.92 -5.56 -5.39
C ASN A 10 -6.47 -4.11 -5.48
N LEU A 11 -7.00 -3.25 -4.61
CA LEU A 11 -6.53 -1.87 -4.43
C LEU A 11 -5.64 -1.83 -3.20
N PHE A 12 -4.38 -1.43 -3.38
CA PHE A 12 -3.47 -1.20 -2.26
C PHE A 12 -3.53 0.26 -1.85
N ASP A 13 -3.77 0.48 -0.56
CA ASP A 13 -3.81 1.78 0.08
C ASP A 13 -2.58 1.90 1.00
N PRO A 14 -1.55 2.65 0.60
CA PRO A 14 -0.29 2.74 1.34
C PRO A 14 -0.37 3.60 2.62
N ASP A 15 -1.52 4.21 2.91
CA ASP A 15 -1.69 5.25 3.93
C ASP A 15 -0.70 6.43 3.71
N VAL A 16 -0.35 7.17 4.74
CA VAL A 16 0.59 8.30 4.66
C VAL A 16 2.05 7.81 4.53
N VAL A 17 2.68 8.16 3.40
CA VAL A 17 4.06 7.79 3.08
C VAL A 17 4.88 9.02 2.72
N ALA A 18 6.15 9.06 3.17
CA ALA A 18 7.13 10.10 2.87
C ALA A 18 7.54 10.13 1.38
N THR A 19 6.63 10.57 0.52
CA THR A 19 6.82 10.75 -0.93
C THR A 19 6.87 12.23 -1.29
N ARG A 20 7.41 12.54 -2.48
CA ARG A 20 7.34 13.90 -3.02
C ARG A 20 5.90 14.39 -3.18
N MET A 21 5.00 13.53 -3.65
CA MET A 21 3.58 13.87 -3.79
C MET A 21 2.96 14.31 -2.45
N ARG A 22 3.31 13.63 -1.34
CA ARG A 22 2.85 14.02 0.00
C ARG A 22 3.44 15.35 0.45
N ALA A 23 4.74 15.57 0.23
CA ALA A 23 5.41 16.82 0.58
C ALA A 23 4.82 18.03 -0.17
N ASP A 24 4.48 17.85 -1.45
CA ASP A 24 3.85 18.90 -2.26
C ASP A 24 2.41 19.18 -1.79
N ALA A 25 1.67 18.14 -1.34
CA ALA A 25 0.29 18.25 -0.89
C ALA A 25 0.13 18.76 0.56
N MET A 26 1.09 18.48 1.44
CA MET A 26 1.09 18.85 2.87
C MET A 26 2.43 19.52 3.27
N PRO A 27 2.66 20.79 2.88
CA PRO A 27 3.89 21.48 3.22
C PRO A 27 4.06 21.66 4.74
N GLY A 28 5.25 21.36 5.26
CA GLY A 28 5.58 21.53 6.69
C GLY A 28 5.42 20.28 7.56
N GLU A 29 4.91 19.17 7.01
CA GLU A 29 4.96 17.87 7.67
C GLU A 29 6.41 17.35 7.72
N ASP A 30 6.83 16.77 8.86
CA ASP A 30 8.16 16.17 9.01
C ASP A 30 8.19 14.79 8.32
N PRO A 31 8.96 14.59 7.24
CA PRO A 31 9.01 13.30 6.55
C PRO A 31 9.61 12.17 7.39
N THR A 32 10.39 12.50 8.43
CA THR A 32 11.04 11.51 9.29
C THR A 32 10.06 10.81 10.23
N THR A 33 8.88 11.38 10.45
CA THR A 33 7.82 10.79 11.28
C THR A 33 6.87 9.89 10.49
N LEU A 34 7.03 9.80 9.16
CA LEU A 34 6.18 9.01 8.27
C LEU A 34 6.86 7.71 7.86
N ALA A 35 6.07 6.71 7.48
CA ALA A 35 6.61 5.51 6.86
C ALA A 35 7.35 5.86 5.57
N LYS A 36 8.51 5.24 5.33
CA LYS A 36 9.25 5.42 4.09
C LYS A 36 8.69 4.47 3.03
N PRO A 37 8.83 4.78 1.74
CA PRO A 37 8.43 3.87 0.67
C PRO A 37 9.03 2.46 0.81
N ALA A 38 10.27 2.36 1.31
CA ALA A 38 10.94 1.08 1.54
C ALA A 38 10.27 0.23 2.65
N ASP A 39 9.60 0.85 3.61
CA ASP A 39 8.89 0.14 4.68
C ASP A 39 7.55 -0.41 4.18
N VAL A 40 6.91 0.29 3.23
CA VAL A 40 5.58 -0.04 2.67
C VAL A 40 5.66 -1.03 1.51
N ALA A 41 6.74 -0.95 0.70
CA ALA A 41 6.90 -1.73 -0.53
C ALA A 41 6.78 -3.26 -0.35
N PRO A 42 7.28 -3.89 0.74
CA PRO A 42 7.10 -5.32 0.95
C PRO A 42 5.63 -5.74 1.00
N SER A 43 4.78 -5.03 1.75
CA SER A 43 3.34 -5.35 1.85
C SER A 43 2.59 -5.19 0.53
N LEU A 44 3.04 -4.29 -0.35
CA LEU A 44 2.53 -4.20 -1.71
C LEU A 44 2.97 -5.41 -2.55
N ALA A 45 4.24 -5.82 -2.43
CA ALA A 45 4.81 -6.94 -3.17
C ALA A 45 4.15 -8.28 -2.81
N ASP A 46 3.70 -8.46 -1.56
CA ASP A 46 2.96 -9.64 -1.09
C ASP A 46 1.69 -9.89 -1.95
N LEU A 47 1.06 -8.84 -2.48
CA LEU A 47 -0.12 -8.94 -3.36
C LEU A 47 0.20 -9.53 -4.74
N CYS A 48 1.47 -9.58 -5.11
CA CYS A 48 1.94 -10.12 -6.38
C CYS A 48 2.40 -11.58 -6.27
N GLU A 49 2.36 -12.17 -5.08
CA GLU A 49 2.74 -13.57 -4.90
C GLU A 49 1.71 -14.54 -5.51
N PRO A 50 2.15 -15.71 -6.01
CA PRO A 50 1.24 -16.72 -6.54
C PRO A 50 0.17 -17.21 -5.55
N GLY A 51 0.43 -17.06 -4.25
CA GLY A 51 -0.45 -17.48 -3.15
C GLY A 51 -1.55 -16.46 -2.79
N GLU A 52 -1.63 -15.31 -3.47
CA GLU A 52 -2.65 -14.31 -3.17
C GLU A 52 -4.06 -14.82 -3.50
N MET A 53 -4.94 -14.77 -2.50
CA MET A 53 -6.33 -15.28 -2.58
C MET A 53 -7.37 -14.17 -2.44
N ARG A 54 -6.97 -12.97 -2.02
CA ARG A 54 -7.83 -11.78 -1.95
C ARG A 54 -8.21 -11.34 -3.36
N GLN A 55 -9.47 -10.97 -3.53
CA GLN A 55 -10.04 -10.48 -4.78
C GLN A 55 -11.01 -9.33 -4.49
N GLY A 56 -10.87 -8.24 -5.24
CA GLY A 56 -11.73 -7.06 -5.12
C GLY A 56 -11.63 -6.36 -3.77
N GLN A 57 -10.52 -6.52 -3.04
CA GLN A 57 -10.35 -5.92 -1.72
C GLN A 57 -9.55 -4.63 -1.76
N ARG A 58 -9.83 -3.74 -0.80
CA ARG A 58 -8.92 -2.65 -0.43
C ARG A 58 -8.00 -3.14 0.68
N VAL A 59 -6.74 -3.33 0.34
CA VAL A 59 -5.68 -3.75 1.27
C VAL A 59 -4.98 -2.50 1.78
N VAL A 60 -5.15 -2.21 3.07
CA VAL A 60 -4.59 -1.01 3.71
C VAL A 60 -3.28 -1.39 4.38
N TYR A 61 -2.22 -0.65 4.09
CA TYR A 61 -0.98 -0.74 4.84
C TYR A 61 -1.23 -0.30 6.29
N SER A 62 -0.84 -1.14 7.24
CA SER A 62 -0.84 -0.78 8.65
C SER A 62 0.56 -1.02 9.19
N ALA A 63 1.35 0.06 9.26
CA ALA A 63 2.53 0.05 10.12
C ALA A 63 2.00 -0.24 11.53
N GLY A 64 2.43 -1.36 12.13
CA GLY A 64 1.85 -1.91 13.35
C GLY A 64 1.43 -0.84 14.35
N ARG A 65 0.12 -0.54 14.38
CA ARG A 65 -0.47 0.21 15.48
C ARG A 65 -0.54 -0.77 16.64
N ALA A 66 0.30 -0.55 17.65
CA ALA A 66 -0.10 -0.88 19.02
C ALA A 66 -1.29 0.02 19.41
#